data_AF-A0A257GXJ5-F1
#
_entry.id   AF-A0A257GXJ5-F1
#
_cell.length_a   1.000
_cell.length_b   1.000
_cell.length_c   1.000
_cell.angle_alpha   90.00
_cell.angle_beta   90.00
_cell.angle_gamma   90.00
#
_symmetry.space_group_name_H-M   'P 1'
#
loop_
_entity.id
_entity.type
_entity.pdbx_description
1 polymer ?
#
loop_
_entity_poly.entity_id
_entity_poly.type
_entity_poly.pdbx_seq_one_letter_code
_entity_poly.pdbx_strand_id
1 'polypeptide(L)' 'PNLTYAPERLSMETVEDAPFSPLDRIGQLTMRNLDITDTRAKLQVYSNAGMLELGKGDDFLKLGK' A
#
# COMPACT_ATOMS: atom_id res chain seq x y z
N PRO A 1 13.56 -28.38 8.02
CA PRO A 1 14.31 -27.42 8.87
C PRO A 1 14.54 -26.01 8.29
N ASN A 2 14.20 -25.73 7.02
CA ASN A 2 14.46 -24.42 6.38
C ASN A 2 13.19 -23.58 6.19
N LEU A 3 12.23 -23.68 7.12
CA LEU A 3 11.02 -22.87 7.02
C LEU A 3 11.32 -21.44 7.48
N THR A 4 10.86 -20.46 6.69
CA THR A 4 10.95 -19.03 7.02
C THR A 4 9.80 -18.55 7.89
N TYR A 5 8.74 -19.35 8.02
CA TYR A 5 7.64 -19.12 8.95
C TYR A 5 8.10 -19.39 10.38
N ALA A 6 8.04 -18.35 11.21
CA ALA A 6 8.51 -18.33 12.59
C ALA A 6 7.75 -17.20 13.33
N PRO A 7 6.55 -17.48 13.90
CA PRO A 7 5.69 -16.45 14.48
C PRO A 7 6.33 -15.69 15.64
N GLU A 8 7.23 -16.33 16.39
CA GLU A 8 8.00 -15.73 17.49
C GLU A 8 8.84 -14.54 17.04
N ARG A 9 9.30 -14.52 15.78
CA ARG A 9 10.10 -13.42 15.20
C ARG A 9 9.28 -12.16 14.91
N LEU A 10 7.95 -12.24 14.95
CA LEU A 10 7.03 -11.11 14.76
C LEU A 10 6.23 -10.79 16.03
N SER A 11 6.62 -11.37 17.17
CA SER A 11 6.01 -11.05 18.47
C SER A 11 6.30 -9.60 18.88
N MET A 12 5.32 -8.98 19.52
CA MET A 12 5.38 -7.59 20.02
C MET A 12 5.18 -7.53 21.54
N GLU A 13 5.18 -8.67 22.22
CA GLU A 13 4.90 -8.78 23.67
C GLU A 13 6.07 -8.28 24.54
N THR A 14 7.30 -8.46 24.06
CA THR A 14 8.53 -7.99 24.71
C THR A 14 9.20 -6.98 23.79
N VAL A 15 9.39 -5.74 24.27
CA VAL A 15 9.83 -4.61 23.43
C VAL A 15 11.34 -4.61 23.18
N GLU A 16 12.14 -5.27 24.03
CA GLU A 16 13.61 -5.28 23.92
C GLU A 16 14.12 -5.99 22.65
N ASP A 17 13.45 -7.04 22.19
CA ASP A 17 13.84 -7.84 21.01
C ASP A 17 12.86 -7.69 19.82
N ALA A 18 12.01 -6.66 19.84
CA ALA A 18 11.02 -6.46 18.79
C ALA A 18 11.71 -6.15 17.44
N PRO A 19 11.35 -6.82 16.34
CA PRO A 19 11.98 -6.64 15.03
C PRO A 19 11.76 -5.26 14.40
N PHE A 20 10.73 -4.54 14.83
CA PHE A 20 10.39 -3.18 14.40
C PHE A 20 9.48 -2.51 15.43
N SER A 21 9.55 -1.19 15.51
CA SER A 21 8.66 -0.35 16.30
C SER A 21 7.46 0.14 15.48
N PRO A 22 6.41 0.68 16.12
CA PRO A 22 5.32 1.35 15.40
C PRO A 22 5.80 2.49 14.50
N LEU A 23 6.83 3.23 14.91
CA LEU A 23 7.36 4.37 14.15
C LEU A 23 8.04 3.91 12.84
N ASP A 24 8.70 2.76 12.85
CA ASP A 24 9.32 2.19 11.64
C ASP A 24 8.27 1.91 10.56
N ARG A 25 7.08 1.46 10.98
CA ARG A 25 5.95 1.26 10.05
C ARG A 25 5.43 2.57 9.48
N ILE A 26 5.36 3.63 10.30
CA ILE A 26 4.99 4.97 9.82
C ILE A 26 6.01 5.49 8.81
N GLY A 27 7.30 5.31 9.08
CA GLY A 27 8.37 5.64 8.13
C GLY A 27 8.22 4.89 6.81
N GLN A 28 7.99 3.57 6.88
CA GLN A 28 7.77 2.73 5.70
C GLN A 28 6.55 3.16 4.88
N LEU A 29 5.45 3.58 5.53
CA LEU A 29 4.26 4.10 4.84
C LEU A 29 4.51 5.48 4.21
N THR A 30 5.24 6.35 4.90
CA THR A 30 5.54 7.71 4.41
C THR A 30 6.32 7.69 3.10
N MET A 31 7.25 6.74 2.96
CA MET A 31 8.02 6.54 1.72
C MET A 31 7.16 6.20 0.50
N ARG A 32 5.90 5.80 0.68
CA ARG A 32 4.97 5.49 -0.44
C ARG A 32 4.23 6.71 -0.98
N ASN A 33 4.25 7.85 -0.29
CA ASN A 33 3.40 8.99 -0.64
C ASN A 33 3.68 9.60 -2.03
N LEU A 34 4.95 9.64 -2.46
CA LEU A 34 5.30 10.18 -3.78
C LEU A 34 4.74 9.31 -4.91
N ASP A 35 4.97 8.00 -4.84
CA ASP A 35 4.46 7.02 -5.80
C ASP A 35 2.92 6.97 -5.83
N ILE A 36 2.28 7.10 -4.67
CA ILE A 36 0.81 7.22 -4.57
C ILE A 36 0.32 8.48 -5.29
N THR A 37 1.00 9.61 -5.11
CA THR A 37 0.63 10.88 -5.75
C THR A 37 0.78 10.78 -7.27
N ASP A 38 1.89 10.22 -7.74
CA ASP A 38 2.15 10.01 -9.16
C ASP A 38 1.13 9.05 -9.78
N THR A 39 0.80 7.95 -9.09
CA THR A 39 -0.22 7.00 -9.54
C THR A 39 -1.59 7.66 -9.63
N ARG A 40 -1.98 8.50 -8.65
CA ARG A 40 -3.25 9.26 -8.71
C ARG A 40 -3.29 10.21 -9.91
N ALA A 41 -2.19 10.91 -10.19
CA ALA A 41 -2.09 11.77 -11.36
C ALA A 41 -2.21 10.97 -12.67
N LYS A 42 -1.60 9.78 -12.74
CA LYS A 42 -1.71 8.88 -13.90
C LYS A 42 -3.13 8.38 -14.13
N LEU A 43 -3.84 8.00 -13.07
CA LEU A 43 -5.24 7.59 -13.16
C LEU A 43 -6.12 8.70 -13.76
N GLN A 44 -5.86 9.97 -13.41
CA GLN A 44 -6.56 11.10 -14.00
C GLN A 44 -6.23 11.27 -15.50
N VAL A 45 -4.98 11.08 -15.90
CA VAL A 45 -4.59 11.08 -17.33
C VAL A 45 -5.33 9.99 -18.10
N TYR A 46 -5.39 8.77 -17.57
CA TYR A 46 -6.08 7.67 -18.23
C TYR A 46 -7.60 7.90 -18.31
N SER A 47 -8.19 8.55 -17.30
CA SER A 47 -9.59 8.93 -17.35
C SER A 47 -9.85 10.01 -18.41
N ASN A 48 -9.01 11.03 -18.50
CA ASN A 48 -9.11 12.09 -19.53
C ASN A 48 -8.89 11.55 -20.94
N ALA A 49 -8.07 10.51 -21.10
CA ALA A 49 -7.83 9.84 -22.37
C ALA A 49 -8.97 8.86 -22.76
N GLY A 50 -9.99 8.70 -21.92
CA GLY A 50 -11.11 7.79 -22.16
C GLY A 50 -10.80 6.30 -21.90
N MET A 51 -9.64 5.98 -21.30
CA MET A 51 -9.25 4.61 -20.97
C MET A 51 -9.85 4.12 -19.65
N LEU A 52 -10.12 5.04 -18.72
CA LEU A 52 -10.76 4.76 -17.43
C LEU A 52 -12.06 5.53 -17.28
N GLU A 53 -13.09 4.84 -16.80
CA GLU A 53 -14.37 5.43 -16.42
C GLU A 53 -14.48 5.45 -14.89
N LEU A 54 -15.21 6.43 -14.34
CA LEU A 54 -15.63 6.35 -12.94
C LEU A 54 -16.52 5.12 -12.74
N GLY A 55 -16.25 4.37 -11.67
CA GLY A 55 -17.15 3.31 -11.24
C GLY A 55 -18.50 3.86 -10.79
N LYS A 56 -19.53 3.00 -10.75
CA LYS A 56 -20.84 3.36 -10.20
C LYS A 56 -20.87 2.93 -8.73
N GLY A 57 -21.27 3.83 -7.82
CA GLY A 57 -21.38 3.52 -6.39
C GLY A 57 -20.00 3.49 -5.70
N ASP A 58 -19.71 2.41 -4.96
CA ASP A 58 -18.48 2.26 -4.17
C ASP A 58 -17.24 1.88 -5.01
N ASP A 59 -17.41 1.71 -6.33
CA ASP A 59 -16.34 1.32 -7.23
C ASP A 59 -15.54 2.55 -7.70
N PHE A 60 -14.23 2.56 -7.49
CA PHE A 60 -13.40 3.76 -7.64
C PHE A 60 -13.19 4.13 -9.12
N LEU A 61 -12.54 3.26 -9.89
CA LEU A 61 -12.25 3.44 -11.31
C LEU A 61 -12.32 2.07 -11.99
N LYS A 62 -12.88 2.03 -13.20
CA LYS A 62 -12.98 0.81 -14.01
C LYS A 62 -12.40 1.05 -15.40
N LEU A 63 -12.02 -0.03 -16.08
CA LEU A 63 -11.58 0.02 -17.47
C LEU A 63 -12.75 0.46 -18.37
N GLY A 64 -12.46 1.34 -19.33
CA GLY A 64 -13.39 1.70 -20.40
C GLY A 64 -13.70 0.47 -21.27
N LYS A 65 -14.91 0.41 -21.82
CA LYS A 65 -15.32 -0.63 -22.76
C LYS A 65 -14.76 -0.41 -24.16
#